data_AF-A0A6P1ZQ48-F1
#
_entry.id   AF-A0A6P1ZQ48-F1
#
_cell.length_a   1.000
_cell.length_b   1.000
_cell.length_c   1.000
_cell.angle_alpha   90.00
_cell.angle_beta   90.00
_cell.angle_gamma   90.00
#
_symmetry.space_group_name_H-M   'P 1'
#
loop_
_entity.id
_entity.type
_entity.pdbx_description
1 polymer ?
#
loop_
_entity_poly.entity_id
_entity_poly.type
_entity_poly.pdbx_seq_one_letter_code
_entity_poly.pdbx_strand_id
1 'polypeptide(L)'
;LRGEGRLFVAPILQTLILNRAPQETIDWAQKVASWNFEWIIPCHFDAPIKAKPEQFRQAFSFLEKHPATSAGLLSSNSYPLPEEDFQLLRKIDQGLKKSGIVPPPKEKV
;
A
#
# COMPACT_ATOMS: atom_id res chain seq x y z
N LEU A 1 -13.90 0.64 5.90
CA LEU A 1 -13.21 1.23 4.72
C LEU A 1 -13.70 2.66 4.56
N ARG A 2 -12.84 3.69 4.57
CA ARG A 2 -13.28 5.07 4.20
C ARG A 2 -12.37 5.69 3.13
N GLY A 3 -12.16 4.90 2.08
CA GLY A 3 -11.78 5.35 0.75
C GLY A 3 -12.81 4.86 -0.28
N GLU A 4 -14.11 4.97 0.06
CA GLU A 4 -15.23 4.58 -0.82
C GLU A 4 -15.14 3.14 -1.37
N GLY A 5 -14.75 2.19 -0.51
CA GLY A 5 -14.59 0.78 -0.89
C GLY A 5 -13.29 0.46 -1.64
N ARG A 6 -12.42 1.45 -1.88
CA ARG A 6 -11.09 1.23 -2.45
C ARG A 6 -10.19 0.44 -1.49
N LEU A 7 -9.47 -0.54 -2.03
CA LEU A 7 -8.36 -1.19 -1.34
C LEU A 7 -7.14 -0.27 -1.27
N PHE A 8 -6.59 -0.11 -0.08
CA PHE A 8 -5.33 0.60 0.14
C PHE A 8 -4.55 -0.07 1.26
N VAL A 9 -3.24 0.05 1.21
CA VAL A 9 -2.36 -0.27 2.33
C VAL A 9 -2.42 0.88 3.33
N ALA A 10 -2.64 0.61 4.62
CA ALA A 10 -2.77 1.67 5.63
C ALA A 10 -1.52 2.58 5.69
N PRO A 11 -1.66 3.90 5.93
CA PRO A 11 -0.54 4.85 5.97
C PRO A 11 0.63 4.42 6.87
N ILE A 12 0.33 3.78 8.00
CA ILE A 12 1.33 3.25 8.93
C ILE A 12 2.22 2.19 8.28
N LEU A 13 1.65 1.26 7.51
CA LEU A 13 2.40 0.23 6.79
C LEU A 13 3.22 0.85 5.66
N GLN A 14 2.65 1.84 4.95
CA GLN A 14 3.36 2.54 3.88
C GLN A 14 4.58 3.31 4.39
N THR A 15 4.50 3.89 5.58
CA THR A 15 5.52 4.82 6.11
C THR A 15 6.56 4.14 6.99
N LEU A 16 6.15 3.18 7.81
CA LEU A 16 6.99 2.63 8.89
C LEU A 16 7.51 1.21 8.63
N ILE A 17 6.96 0.49 7.65
CA ILE A 17 7.24 -0.95 7.49
C ILE A 17 7.63 -1.29 6.06
N LEU A 18 6.70 -1.18 5.11
CA LEU A 18 6.85 -1.77 3.78
C LEU A 18 7.83 -1.00 2.86
N ASN A 19 8.07 0.29 3.14
CA ASN A 19 9.05 1.11 2.42
C ASN A 19 10.52 0.73 2.71
N ARG A 20 10.79 -0.23 3.61
CA ARG A 20 12.14 -0.75 3.87
C ARG A 20 12.52 -1.93 2.97
N ALA A 21 11.53 -2.56 2.33
CA ALA A 21 11.71 -3.68 1.43
C ALA A 21 10.73 -3.56 0.23
N PRO A 22 10.84 -2.48 -0.57
CA PRO A 22 9.86 -2.15 -1.60
C PRO A 22 9.79 -3.21 -2.70
N GLN A 23 10.94 -3.72 -3.16
CA GLN A 23 10.99 -4.79 -4.17
C GLN A 23 10.38 -6.08 -3.63
N GLU A 24 10.82 -6.52 -2.45
CA GLU A 24 10.36 -7.77 -1.85
C GLU A 24 8.85 -7.71 -1.53
N THR A 25 8.35 -6.53 -1.13
CA THR A 25 6.91 -6.31 -0.92
C THR A 25 6.13 -6.36 -2.22
N ILE A 26 6.65 -5.73 -3.29
CA ILE A 26 6.03 -5.78 -4.63
C ILE A 26 6.00 -7.21 -5.16
N ASP A 27 7.09 -7.96 -5.03
CA ASP A 27 7.18 -9.35 -5.49
C ASP A 27 6.18 -10.24 -4.76
N TRP A 28 6.03 -10.05 -3.44
CA TRP A 28 4.99 -10.73 -2.65
C TRP A 28 3.59 -10.35 -3.13
N ALA A 29 3.32 -9.06 -3.36
CA ALA A 29 2.02 -8.61 -3.83
C ALA A 29 1.70 -9.13 -5.23
N GLN A 30 2.69 -9.22 -6.12
CA GLN A 30 2.58 -9.85 -7.44
C GLN A 30 2.28 -11.34 -7.33
N LYS A 31 2.96 -12.05 -6.43
CA LYS A 31 2.70 -13.48 -6.18
C LYS A 31 1.26 -13.72 -5.73
N VAL A 32 0.76 -12.94 -4.78
CA VAL A 32 -0.64 -13.05 -4.33
C VAL A 32 -1.61 -12.70 -5.47
N ALA A 33 -1.30 -11.67 -6.25
CA ALA A 33 -2.12 -11.27 -7.39
C ALA A 33 -2.10 -12.26 -8.58
N SER A 34 -1.22 -13.26 -8.57
CA SER A 34 -1.23 -14.34 -9.57
C SER A 34 -2.33 -15.36 -9.34
N TRP A 35 -2.99 -15.35 -8.17
CA TRP A 35 -4.05 -16.27 -7.83
C TRP A 35 -5.39 -15.81 -8.42
N ASN A 36 -6.27 -16.77 -8.74
CA ASN A 36 -7.61 -16.48 -9.25
C ASN A 36 -8.62 -16.36 -8.09
N PHE A 37 -8.75 -15.17 -7.50
CA PHE A 37 -9.71 -14.90 -6.43
C PHE A 37 -10.70 -13.77 -6.78
N GLU A 38 -11.88 -13.82 -6.16
CA GLU A 38 -12.95 -12.81 -6.31
C GLU A 38 -13.27 -12.08 -4.99
N TRP A 39 -12.71 -12.58 -3.88
CA TRP A 39 -12.94 -12.07 -2.54
C TRP A 39 -11.65 -12.07 -1.72
N ILE A 40 -11.49 -11.06 -0.88
CA ILE A 40 -10.44 -10.96 0.11
C ILE A 40 -11.08 -11.00 1.49
N ILE A 41 -10.56 -11.86 2.38
CA ILE A 41 -10.98 -11.95 3.78
C ILE A 41 -9.81 -11.46 4.64
N PRO A 42 -9.73 -10.16 4.97
CA PRO A 42 -8.68 -9.65 5.82
C PRO A 42 -8.90 -10.04 7.28
N CYS A 43 -7.82 -10.11 8.06
CA CYS A 43 -7.89 -10.31 9.51
C CYS A 43 -8.39 -9.06 10.28
N HIS A 44 -8.49 -7.91 9.62
CA HIS A 44 -8.82 -6.62 10.24
C HIS A 44 -9.81 -5.84 9.37
N PHE A 45 -10.62 -4.97 10.00
CA PHE A 45 -11.64 -4.13 9.36
C PHE A 45 -12.75 -4.91 8.63
N ASP A 46 -13.28 -4.36 7.53
CA ASP A 46 -14.42 -4.91 6.81
C ASP A 46 -14.04 -6.23 6.13
N ALA A 47 -14.87 -7.25 6.30
CA ALA A 47 -14.75 -8.54 5.64
C ALA A 47 -16.15 -9.13 5.41
N PRO A 48 -16.39 -9.85 4.30
CA PRO A 48 -15.48 -10.04 3.15
C PRO A 48 -15.47 -8.81 2.22
N ILE A 49 -14.39 -8.65 1.45
CA ILE A 49 -14.26 -7.59 0.44
C ILE A 49 -14.31 -8.20 -0.97
N LYS A 50 -15.23 -7.72 -1.82
CA LYS A 50 -15.29 -8.13 -3.23
C LYS A 50 -14.21 -7.39 -4.01
N ALA A 51 -13.17 -8.10 -4.44
CA ALA A 51 -12.06 -7.51 -5.18
C ALA A 51 -11.30 -8.57 -5.98
N LYS A 52 -10.81 -8.16 -7.15
CA LYS A 52 -9.98 -8.97 -8.05
C LYS A 52 -8.49 -8.82 -7.76
N PRO A 53 -7.65 -9.73 -8.27
CA PRO A 53 -6.20 -9.72 -8.02
C PRO A 53 -5.50 -8.43 -8.45
N GLU A 54 -5.96 -7.80 -9.54
CA GLU A 54 -5.39 -6.54 -10.03
C GLU A 54 -5.69 -5.39 -9.07
N GLN A 55 -6.90 -5.35 -8.49
CA GLN A 55 -7.30 -4.34 -7.51
C GLN A 55 -6.50 -4.49 -6.20
N PHE A 56 -6.21 -5.73 -5.79
CA PHE A 56 -5.31 -6.00 -4.68
C PHE A 56 -3.90 -5.48 -4.98
N ARG A 57 -3.32 -5.83 -6.14
CA ARG A 57 -1.97 -5.39 -6.50
C ARG A 57 -1.85 -3.87 -6.61
N GLN A 58 -2.90 -3.21 -7.10
CA GLN A 58 -2.95 -1.76 -7.23
C GLN A 58 -2.80 -1.05 -5.87
N ALA A 59 -3.26 -1.64 -4.77
CA ALA A 59 -3.12 -1.07 -3.42
C ALA A 59 -1.64 -0.90 -2.99
N PHE A 60 -0.70 -1.57 -3.65
CA PHE A 60 0.75 -1.53 -3.38
C PHE A 60 1.53 -0.58 -4.30
N SER A 61 0.87 0.12 -5.23
CA SER A 61 1.54 1.04 -6.17
C SER A 61 2.23 2.24 -5.51
N PHE A 62 1.98 2.49 -4.22
CA PHE A 62 2.68 3.50 -3.43
C PHE A 62 4.20 3.23 -3.34
N LEU A 63 4.65 2.01 -3.60
CA LEU A 63 6.06 1.59 -3.63
C LEU A 63 6.73 1.81 -4.99
N GLU A 64 5.99 2.23 -6.02
CA GLU A 64 6.50 2.42 -7.39
C GLU A 64 6.89 3.89 -7.65
N LYS A 65 7.95 4.12 -8.44
CA LYS A 65 8.36 5.46 -8.88
C LYS A 65 7.30 6.11 -9.77
N HIS A 66 6.70 5.29 -10.64
CA HIS A 66 5.62 5.66 -11.53
C HIS A 66 4.46 4.69 -11.31
N PRO A 67 3.57 4.99 -10.34
CA PRO A 67 2.39 4.16 -10.09
C PRO A 67 1.65 3.97 -11.40
N ALA A 68 1.45 2.73 -11.82
CA ALA A 68 0.67 2.46 -13.02
C ALA A 68 -0.76 2.98 -12.80
N THR A 69 -1.08 4.14 -13.37
CA THR A 69 -2.45 4.53 -13.64
C THR A 69 -2.93 3.57 -14.71
N SER A 70 -3.44 2.41 -14.29
CA SER A 70 -3.91 1.36 -15.19
C SER A 70 -4.72 1.97 -16.32
N ALA A 71 -4.21 1.78 -17.53
CA ALA A 71 -4.74 2.32 -18.77
C ALA A 71 -6.25 2.07 -18.89
N GLY A 72 -7.01 3.14 -19.15
CA GLY A 72 -8.22 3.06 -19.98
C GLY A 72 -9.55 2.65 -19.36
N LEU A 73 -9.66 2.35 -18.06
CA LEU A 73 -10.97 2.06 -17.45
C LEU A 73 -11.23 2.92 -16.21
N LEU A 74 -12.31 3.70 -16.32
CA LEU A 74 -12.91 4.60 -15.35
C LEU A 74 -13.00 4.00 -13.93
N SER A 75 -11.97 4.21 -13.12
CA SER A 75 -12.08 4.09 -11.67
C SER A 75 -11.36 5.28 -11.05
N SER A 76 -12.15 6.26 -10.64
CA SER A 76 -11.84 7.54 -9.99
C SER A 76 -11.05 7.45 -8.67
N ASN A 77 -10.33 6.36 -8.42
CA ASN A 77 -9.85 5.96 -7.11
C ASN A 77 -8.32 6.01 -6.96
N SER A 78 -7.62 6.68 -7.88
CA SER A 78 -6.17 6.91 -7.78
C SER A 78 -5.80 8.11 -6.89
N TYR A 79 -6.70 8.60 -6.03
CA TYR A 79 -6.35 9.69 -5.11
C TYR A 79 -5.33 9.19 -4.08
N PRO A 80 -4.21 9.92 -3.87
CA PRO A 80 -3.34 9.65 -2.74
C PRO A 80 -4.15 9.70 -1.45
N LEU A 81 -3.78 8.88 -0.46
CA LEU A 81 -4.37 8.98 0.88
C LEU A 81 -4.15 10.41 1.44
N PRO A 82 -5.03 10.91 2.32
CA PRO A 82 -4.89 12.25 2.89
C PRO A 82 -3.49 12.48 3.45
N GLU A 83 -2.86 13.59 3.07
CA GLU A 83 -1.47 13.88 3.43
C GLU A 83 -1.31 14.08 4.95
N GLU A 84 -2.38 14.54 5.61
CA GLU A 84 -2.47 14.74 7.05
C GLU A 84 -2.23 13.44 7.82
N ASP A 85 -2.67 12.29 7.27
CA ASP A 85 -2.50 10.97 7.88
C ASP A 85 -1.02 10.55 7.95
N PHE A 86 -0.14 11.14 7.13
CA PHE A 86 1.28 10.80 7.08
C PHE A 86 2.15 11.69 7.98
N GLN A 87 1.68 12.87 8.40
CA GLN A 87 2.53 13.84 9.09
C GLN A 87 3.12 13.30 10.39
N LEU A 88 2.26 12.71 11.24
CA LEU A 88 2.71 12.11 12.50
C LEU A 88 3.62 10.90 12.26
N LEU A 89 3.26 10.05 11.28
CA LEU A 89 4.02 8.86 10.94
C LEU A 89 5.43 9.18 10.46
N ARG A 90 5.62 10.22 9.64
CA ARG A 90 6.95 10.67 9.20
C ARG A 90 7.79 11.21 10.36
N LYS A 91 7.17 11.91 11.32
CA LYS A 91 7.89 12.36 12.54
C LYS A 91 8.36 11.17 13.38
N ILE A 92 7.52 10.15 13.53
CA ILE A 92 7.89 8.89 14.21
C ILE A 92 9.03 8.19 13.45
N ASP A 93 8.90 8.03 12.12
CA ASP A 93 9.94 7.42 11.28
C ASP A 93 11.30 8.12 11.42
N GLN A 94 11.31 9.47 11.41
CA GLN A 94 12.51 10.26 11.64
C GLN A 94 13.14 9.99 13.01
N GLY A 95 12.32 9.92 14.06
CA GLY A 95 12.79 9.58 15.42
C GLY A 95 13.42 8.19 15.48
N LEU A 96 12.76 7.18 14.91
CA LEU A 96 13.24 5.80 14.89
C LEU A 96 14.52 5.62 14.07
N LYS A 97 14.66 6.34 12.95
CA LYS A 97 15.91 6.34 12.16
C LYS A 97 17.05 7.02 12.91
N LYS A 98 16.77 8.15 13.56
CA LYS A 98 17.78 8.88 14.36
C LYS A 98 18.29 8.06 15.53
N SER A 99 17.45 7.23 16.15
CA SER A 99 17.85 6.32 17.23
C SER A 99 18.48 5.01 16.75
N GLY A 100 18.50 4.74 15.43
CA GLY A 100 19.05 3.50 14.87
C GLY A 100 18.19 2.25 15.13
N ILE A 101 16.95 2.40 15.61
CA ILE A 101 16.03 1.27 15.88
C ILE A 101 15.56 0.63 14.57
N VAL A 102 15.41 1.44 13.51
CA VAL A 102 14.93 0.97 12.21
C VAL A 102 15.91 1.37 11.10
N PRO A 103 16.08 0.53 10.07
CA PRO A 103 16.81 0.92 8.87
C PRO A 103 16.07 2.06 8.14
N PRO A 104 16.80 2.87 7.36
CA PRO A 104 16.17 3.87 6.51
C PRO A 104 15.30 3.21 5.42
N PRO A 105 14.25 3.90 4.94
CA PRO A 105 13.51 3.50 3.75
C PRO A 105 14.44 3.31 2.54
N LYS A 106 14.14 2.33 1.69
CA LYS A 106 14.82 2.12 0.41
C LYS A 106 14.12 2.91 -0.70
N GLU A 107 14.78 3.06 -1.84
CA GLU A 107 14.17 3.67 -3.02
C GLU A 107 12.95 2.88 -3.49
N LYS A 108 11.92 3.60 -3.96
CA LYS A 108 10.81 3.02 -4.69
C LYS A 108 11.31 2.29 -5.94
N VAL A 109 10.56 1.27 -6.37
CA VAL A 109 10.87 0.47 -7.57
C VAL A 109 10.41 1.19 -8.83
#